data_AF-A0A943Y8D0-F1
#
_entry.id   AF-A0A943Y8D0-F1
#
_cell.length_a   1.000
_cell.length_b   1.000
_cell.length_c   1.000
_cell.angle_alpha   90.00
_cell.angle_beta   90.00
_cell.angle_gamma   90.00
#
_symmetry.space_group_name_H-M   'P 1'
#
loop_
_entity.id
_entity.type
_entity.pdbx_description
1 polymer ?
#
loop_
_entity_poly.entity_id
_entity_poly.type
_entity_poly.pdbx_seq_one_letter_code
_entity_poly.pdbx_strand_id
1 'polypeptide(L)'
;MAFIRINQIKDADGSIEPDELELANDIIEAMMITRKGSIPGSRGYGLTQIFIDMPGPDAINMITVELAEAMDEYIPSLELQDIKGTQDEEGVLELDIYLGRR
;
A
#
# COMPACT_ATOMS: atom_id res chain seq x y z
N MET A 1 -18.24 6.03 4.77
CA MET A 1 -16.81 6.36 4.84
C MET A 1 -16.12 5.05 5.18
N ALA A 2 -15.45 4.41 4.22
CA ALA A 2 -14.67 3.21 4.50
C ALA A 2 -13.35 3.65 5.14
N PHE A 3 -13.00 3.05 6.28
CA PHE A 3 -11.69 3.25 6.88
C PHE A 3 -10.76 2.17 6.33
N ILE A 4 -9.54 2.53 5.94
CA ILE A 4 -8.54 1.57 5.48
C ILE A 4 -7.48 1.43 6.55
N ARG A 5 -7.12 0.19 6.86
CA ARG A 5 -6.07 -0.14 7.80
C ARG A 5 -5.12 -1.14 7.15
N ILE A 6 -3.83 -0.85 7.20
CA ILE A 6 -2.82 -1.89 6.96
C ILE A 6 -2.78 -2.75 8.21
N ASN A 7 -3.12 -4.04 8.07
CA ASN A 7 -3.03 -5.00 9.15
C ASN A 7 -1.58 -5.48 9.31
N GLN A 8 -0.93 -5.84 8.20
CA GLN A 8 0.48 -6.24 8.19
C GLN A 8 1.09 -6.09 6.80
N ILE A 9 2.39 -5.85 6.78
CA ILE A 9 3.25 -5.97 5.60
C ILE A 9 4.23 -7.12 5.83
N LYS A 10 4.31 -8.03 4.87
CA LYS A 10 5.08 -9.26 4.97
C LYS A 10 5.97 -9.45 3.77
N ASP A 11 7.12 -10.03 4.04
CA ASP A 11 7.90 -10.71 3.02
C ASP A 11 7.18 -11.99 2.57
N ALA A 12 7.00 -12.14 1.26
CA ALA A 12 6.32 -13.27 0.63
C ALA A 12 7.15 -14.56 0.66
N ASP A 13 8.48 -14.48 0.59
CA ASP A 13 9.37 -15.64 0.43
C ASP A 13 10.50 -15.72 1.47
N GLY A 14 10.67 -14.70 2.30
CA GLY A 14 11.69 -14.65 3.35
C GLY A 14 13.06 -14.16 2.86
N SER A 15 13.12 -13.55 1.66
CA SER A 15 14.35 -13.04 1.04
C SER A 15 14.69 -11.59 1.39
N ILE A 16 13.79 -10.86 2.04
CA ILE A 16 13.94 -9.44 2.39
C ILE A 16 14.54 -9.35 3.79
N GLU A 17 15.61 -8.56 3.93
CA GLU A 17 16.23 -8.32 5.23
C GLU A 17 15.27 -7.55 6.16
N PRO A 18 15.24 -7.84 7.48
CA PRO A 18 14.30 -7.20 8.40
C PRO A 18 14.32 -5.67 8.37
N ASP A 19 15.50 -5.06 8.32
CA ASP A 19 15.67 -3.61 8.28
C ASP A 19 15.15 -3.00 6.95
N GLU A 20 15.26 -3.75 5.84
CA GLU A 20 14.72 -3.34 4.54
C GLU A 20 13.19 -3.41 4.55
N LEU A 21 12.61 -4.46 5.17
CA LEU A 21 11.17 -4.61 5.34
C LEU A 21 10.59 -3.52 6.25
N GLU A 22 11.28 -3.16 7.33
CA GLU A 22 10.87 -2.07 8.23
C GLU A 22 10.84 -0.72 7.49
N LEU A 23 11.90 -0.41 6.73
CA LEU A 23 11.95 0.79 5.91
C LEU A 23 10.82 0.81 4.86
N ALA A 24 10.57 -0.33 4.21
CA ALA A 24 9.47 -0.44 3.25
C ALA A 24 8.11 -0.20 3.91
N ASN A 25 7.91 -0.71 5.13
CA ASN A 25 6.69 -0.48 5.89
C ASN A 25 6.45 1.02 6.14
N ASP A 26 7.45 1.72 6.66
CA ASP A 26 7.35 3.16 6.95
C ASP A 26 7.00 3.97 5.69
N ILE A 27 7.63 3.63 4.56
CA ILE A 27 7.39 4.33 3.29
C ILE A 27 5.97 4.02 2.77
N ILE A 28 5.53 2.76 2.82
CA ILE A 28 4.19 2.36 2.36
C ILE A 28 3.10 3.01 3.21
N GLU A 29 3.23 2.99 4.55
CA GLU A 29 2.30 3.66 5.45
C GLU A 29 2.20 5.16 5.14
N ALA A 30 3.35 5.82 4.93
CA ALA A 30 3.40 7.24 4.57
C ALA A 30 2.74 7.51 3.20
N MET A 31 2.90 6.63 2.22
CA MET A 31 2.24 6.75 0.90
C MET A 31 0.72 6.59 1.00
N MET A 32 0.23 5.65 1.82
CA MET A 32 -1.20 5.38 1.97
C MET A 32 -1.96 6.57 2.57
N ILE A 33 -1.37 7.26 3.55
CA ILE A 33 -2.01 8.43 4.19
C ILE A 33 -1.85 9.71 3.36
N THR A 34 -0.86 9.77 2.47
CA THR A 34 -0.57 10.96 1.68
C THR A 34 -1.37 10.98 0.39
N ARG A 35 -2.15 12.03 0.18
CA ARG A 35 -2.85 12.24 -1.09
C ARG A 35 -1.87 12.67 -2.18
N LYS A 36 -1.84 11.97 -3.30
CA LYS A 36 -1.04 12.30 -4.49
C LYS A 36 -1.30 13.73 -4.93
N GLY A 37 -0.22 14.47 -5.18
CA GLY A 37 -0.27 15.89 -5.57
C GLY A 37 -0.42 16.88 -4.42
N SER A 38 -0.50 16.43 -3.16
CA SER A 38 -0.60 17.32 -1.99
C SER A 38 0.75 17.90 -1.55
N ILE A 39 1.86 17.19 -1.77
CA ILE A 39 3.19 17.65 -1.37
C ILE A 39 3.77 18.61 -2.44
N PRO A 40 4.08 19.88 -2.07
CA PRO A 40 4.78 20.79 -2.97
C PRO A 40 6.18 20.26 -3.32
N GLY A 41 6.55 20.30 -4.60
CA GLY A 41 7.84 19.79 -5.07
C GLY A 41 7.94 18.27 -5.23
N SER A 42 7.02 17.49 -4.64
CA SER A 42 6.93 16.04 -4.82
C SER A 42 5.49 15.62 -5.11
N ARG A 43 4.96 16.08 -6.25
CA ARG A 43 3.54 15.87 -6.60
C ARG A 43 3.21 14.42 -6.97
N GLY A 44 4.22 13.60 -7.27
CA GLY A 44 4.08 12.18 -7.57
C GLY A 44 3.85 11.30 -6.34
N TYR A 45 4.26 11.76 -5.16
CA TYR A 45 4.27 10.96 -3.94
C TYR A 45 2.87 10.76 -3.33
N GLY A 46 2.63 9.54 -2.83
CA GLY A 46 1.37 9.11 -2.23
C GLY A 46 0.37 8.53 -3.23
N LEU A 47 -0.81 8.16 -2.74
CA LEU A 47 -1.88 7.55 -3.54
C LEU A 47 -3.02 8.54 -3.83
N THR A 48 -3.81 8.31 -4.88
CA THR A 48 -4.88 9.23 -5.28
C THR A 48 -6.03 9.27 -4.27
N GLN A 49 -6.20 8.20 -3.48
CA GLN A 49 -7.24 8.02 -2.47
C GLN A 49 -8.68 7.97 -3.03
N ILE A 50 -8.86 7.78 -4.33
CA ILE A 50 -10.20 7.65 -4.95
C ILE A 50 -10.94 6.39 -4.48
N PHE A 51 -10.21 5.42 -3.94
CA PHE A 51 -10.71 4.13 -3.47
C PHE A 51 -11.51 4.19 -2.15
N ILE A 52 -11.50 5.32 -1.42
CA ILE A 52 -12.21 5.47 -0.13
C ILE A 52 -13.73 5.30 -0.27
N ASP A 53 -14.28 5.68 -1.42
CA ASP A 53 -15.73 5.61 -1.70
C ASP A 53 -16.10 4.40 -2.58
N MET A 54 -15.14 3.53 -2.88
CA MET A 54 -15.36 2.34 -3.71
C MET A 54 -15.81 1.14 -2.87
N PRO A 55 -16.54 0.17 -3.46
CA PRO A 55 -16.75 -1.14 -2.84
C PRO A 55 -15.42 -1.83 -2.53
N GLY A 56 -15.36 -2.63 -1.46
CA GLY A 56 -14.13 -3.29 -1.01
C GLY A 56 -13.29 -3.95 -2.13
N PRO A 57 -13.85 -4.80 -2.99
CA PRO A 57 -13.10 -5.42 -4.09
C PRO A 57 -12.50 -4.42 -5.08
N ASP A 58 -13.25 -3.37 -5.43
CA ASP A 58 -12.79 -2.34 -6.37
C ASP A 58 -11.72 -1.45 -5.72
N ALA A 59 -11.89 -1.14 -4.42
CA ALA A 59 -10.92 -0.41 -3.62
C ALA A 59 -9.58 -1.17 -3.54
N ILE A 60 -9.61 -2.48 -3.26
CA ILE A 60 -8.40 -3.33 -3.22
C ILE A 60 -7.69 -3.28 -4.56
N ASN A 61 -8.41 -3.51 -5.67
CA ASN A 61 -7.81 -3.49 -7.00
C ASN A 61 -7.13 -2.15 -7.30
N MET A 62 -7.77 -1.03 -6.96
CA MET A 62 -7.21 0.29 -7.17
C MET A 62 -5.96 0.53 -6.31
N ILE A 63 -6.00 0.13 -5.03
CA ILE A 63 -4.85 0.24 -4.12
C ILE A 63 -3.69 -0.61 -4.64
N THR A 64 -3.94 -1.83 -5.11
CA THR A 64 -2.90 -2.72 -5.67
C THR A 64 -2.18 -2.06 -6.83
N VAL A 65 -2.91 -1.50 -7.79
CA VAL A 65 -2.28 -0.86 -8.96
C VAL A 65 -1.49 0.39 -8.54
N GLU A 66 -2.10 1.29 -7.77
CA GLU A 66 -1.42 2.53 -7.40
C GLU A 66 -0.22 2.29 -6.48
N LEU A 67 -0.32 1.33 -5.56
CA LEU A 67 0.79 1.00 -4.67
C LEU A 67 1.94 0.35 -5.44
N ALA A 68 1.65 -0.55 -6.39
CA ALA A 68 2.69 -1.13 -7.25
C ALA A 68 3.45 -0.05 -8.05
N GLU A 69 2.72 0.88 -8.68
CA GLU A 69 3.34 1.99 -9.42
C GLU A 69 4.16 2.92 -8.50
N ALA A 70 3.66 3.21 -7.30
CA ALA A 70 4.37 4.04 -6.34
C ALA A 70 5.63 3.34 -5.81
N MET A 71 5.55 2.04 -5.55
CA MET A 71 6.70 1.22 -5.14
C MET A 71 7.79 1.19 -6.21
N ASP A 72 7.44 1.13 -7.49
CA ASP A 72 8.41 1.22 -8.59
C ASP A 72 9.24 2.52 -8.55
N GLU A 73 8.65 3.62 -8.08
CA GLU A 73 9.32 4.91 -7.97
C GLU A 73 10.10 5.07 -6.66
N TYR A 74 9.52 4.67 -5.53
CA TYR A 74 10.03 5.02 -4.19
C TYR A 74 10.72 3.86 -3.46
N ILE A 75 10.47 2.60 -3.85
CA ILE A 75 11.07 1.39 -3.24
C ILE A 75 11.52 0.42 -4.36
N PRO A 76 12.46 0.81 -5.24
CA PRO A 76 12.77 0.08 -6.47
C PRO A 76 13.44 -1.30 -6.26
N SER A 77 13.92 -1.60 -5.05
CA SER A 77 14.50 -2.91 -4.71
C SER A 77 13.45 -3.98 -4.44
N LEU A 78 12.21 -3.58 -4.16
CA LEU A 78 11.10 -4.47 -3.81
C LEU A 78 9.97 -4.35 -4.83
N GLU A 79 9.12 -5.36 -4.88
CA GLU A 79 7.91 -5.37 -5.68
C GLU A 79 6.71 -5.86 -4.89
N LEU A 80 5.52 -5.37 -5.27
CA LEU A 80 4.26 -5.80 -4.70
C LEU A 80 3.88 -7.17 -5.30
N GLN A 81 3.80 -8.21 -4.48
CA GLN A 81 3.41 -9.55 -4.90
C GLN A 81 1.90 -9.76 -4.83
N ASP A 82 1.29 -9.34 -3.71
CA ASP A 82 -0.15 -9.53 -3.48
C ASP A 82 -0.67 -8.52 -2.45
N ILE A 83 -1.96 -8.21 -2.52
CA ILE A 83 -2.70 -7.52 -1.46
C ILE A 83 -3.97 -8.31 -1.20
N LYS A 84 -4.14 -8.75 0.04
CA LYS A 84 -5.39 -9.37 0.50
C LYS A 84 -6.15 -8.36 1.34
N GLY A 85 -7.39 -8.09 0.95
CA GLY A 85 -8.28 -7.22 1.72
C GLY A 85 -9.43 -7.99 2.33
N THR A 86 -9.71 -7.74 3.61
CA THR A 86 -10.92 -8.20 4.29
C THR A 86 -11.67 -7.00 4.83
N GLN A 87 -13.00 -7.02 4.72
CA GLN A 87 -13.84 -5.99 5.33
C GLN A 87 -14.40 -6.53 6.65
N ASP A 88 -14.23 -5.78 7.73
CA ASP A 88 -14.77 -6.13 9.04
C ASP A 88 -16.26 -5.72 9.19
N GLU A 89 -16.86 -6.07 10.32
CA GLU A 89 -18.26 -5.75 10.64
C GLU A 89 -18.52 -4.23 10.81
N GLU A 90 -17.47 -3.43 11.03
CA GLU A 90 -17.53 -1.97 11.15
C GLU A 90 -17.32 -1.27 9.79
N GLY A 91 -17.08 -2.04 8.72
CA GLY A 91 -16.86 -1.54 7.37
C GLY A 91 -15.43 -1.05 7.11
N VAL A 92 -14.48 -1.38 8.00
CA VAL A 92 -13.05 -1.12 7.83
C VAL A 92 -12.48 -2.14 6.85
N LEU A 93 -11.73 -1.67 5.86
CA LEU A 93 -10.97 -2.50 4.94
C LEU A 93 -9.57 -2.73 5.52
N GLU A 94 -9.35 -3.95 6.00
CA GLU A 94 -8.05 -4.41 6.49
C GLU A 94 -7.24 -5.01 5.35
N LEU A 95 -6.00 -4.56 5.19
CA LEU A 95 -5.10 -4.97 4.12
C LEU A 95 -3.90 -5.74 4.66
N ASP A 96 -3.66 -6.93 4.13
CA ASP A 96 -2.43 -7.68 4.25
C ASP A 96 -1.63 -7.50 2.96
N ILE A 97 -0.43 -6.90 3.05
CA ILE A 97 0.42 -6.58 1.91
C ILE A 97 1.60 -7.57 1.88
N TYR A 98 1.86 -8.15 0.70
CA TYR A 98 2.94 -9.09 0.48
C TYR A 98 3.95 -8.49 -0.49
N LEU A 99 5.20 -8.41 -0.06
CA LEU A 99 6.32 -7.86 -0.81
C LEU A 99 7.27 -8.98 -1.22
N GLY A 100 7.96 -8.80 -2.36
CA GLY A 100 9.04 -9.67 -2.80
C GLY A 100 10.24 -8.88 -3.27
N ARG A 101 11.39 -9.55 -3.37
CA ARG A 101 12.57 -9.03 -4.05
C ARG A 101 12.37 -9.00 -5.56
N ARG A 102 12.88 -7.96 -6.21
CA ARG A 102 12.95 -7.84 -7.66
C ARG A 102 14.21 -8.50 -8.25
#